data_AF-A0A1Q7DIW3-F1
#
_entry.id   AF-A0A1Q7DIW3-F1
#
_cell.length_a   1.000
_cell.length_b   1.000
_cell.length_c   1.000
_cell.angle_alpha   90.00
_cell.angle_beta   90.00
_cell.angle_gamma   90.00
#
_symmetry.space_group_name_H-M   'P 1'
#
loop_
_entity.id
_entity.type
_entity.pdbx_description
1 polymer ?
#
loop_
_entity_poly.entity_id
_entity_poly.type
_entity_poly.pdbx_seq_one_letter_code
_entity_poly.pdbx_strand_id
1 'polypeptide(L)'
;MVGLFEQTIQQVVALAVFLPVLAGQSGNTGCQALAVTLRGMTLGELKQGNRRRLVTKETCLGLLNGTLVGVTAALGMYLYTTIHHHENGLMLALVVFLAMVASCVTSGLSGALIPLALKKLGADPATASSIFLTTATDIVSMGMFLWLATVLIL
;
A
#
# COMPACT_ATOMS: atom_id res chain seq x y z
N MET A 1 0.33 -0.09 -36.83
CA MET A 1 -0.37 -0.83 -35.76
C MET A 1 0.27 -0.59 -34.40
N VAL A 2 1.57 -0.86 -34.19
CA VAL A 2 2.21 -0.66 -32.87
C VAL A 2 2.30 0.80 -32.43
N GLY A 3 2.56 1.74 -33.35
CA GLY A 3 2.64 3.18 -33.04
C GLY A 3 1.36 3.81 -32.44
N LEU A 4 0.19 3.17 -32.61
CA LEU A 4 -1.07 3.62 -31.98
C LEU A 4 -1.07 3.41 -30.45
N PHE A 5 -0.24 2.51 -29.94
CA PHE A 5 -0.14 2.18 -28.52
C PHE A 5 1.13 2.73 -27.86
N GLU A 6 1.95 3.49 -28.60
CA GLU A 6 3.27 3.94 -28.15
C GLU A 6 3.17 4.84 -26.90
N GLN A 7 2.20 5.75 -26.87
CA GLN A 7 1.90 6.59 -25.70
C GLN A 7 1.45 5.76 -24.48
N THR A 8 0.55 4.80 -24.69
CA THR A 8 0.06 3.90 -23.63
C THR A 8 1.20 3.06 -23.05
N ILE A 9 2.05 2.50 -23.92
CA ILE A 9 3.22 1.71 -23.50
C ILE A 9 4.17 2.58 -22.68
N GLN A 10 4.46 3.79 -23.14
CA GLN A 10 5.30 4.75 -22.44
C GLN A 10 4.78 5.08 -21.03
N GLN A 11 3.47 5.30 -20.87
CA GLN A 11 2.87 5.53 -19.56
C GLN A 11 3.02 4.31 -18.65
N VAL A 12 2.63 3.12 -19.13
CA VAL A 12 2.69 1.88 -18.34
C VAL A 12 4.12 1.57 -17.88
N VAL A 13 5.13 1.77 -18.73
CA VAL A 13 6.54 1.57 -18.37
C VAL A 13 6.97 2.56 -17.28
N ALA A 14 6.60 3.84 -17.39
CA ALA A 14 6.92 4.83 -16.37
C ALA A 14 6.28 4.50 -15.01
N LEU A 15 5.02 4.05 -15.01
CA LEU A 15 4.32 3.55 -13.82
C LEU A 15 5.01 2.32 -13.21
N ALA A 16 5.44 1.37 -14.03
CA ALA A 16 6.04 0.12 -13.57
C ALA A 16 7.34 0.33 -12.77
N VAL A 17 8.12 1.38 -13.05
CA VAL A 17 9.33 1.75 -12.29
C VAL A 17 9.03 1.99 -10.80
N PHE A 18 7.81 2.41 -10.47
CA PHE A 18 7.41 2.72 -9.09
C PHE A 18 6.76 1.56 -8.33
N LEU A 19 6.46 0.45 -9.02
CA LEU A 19 5.87 -0.74 -8.38
C LEU A 19 6.71 -1.29 -7.21
N PRO A 20 8.06 -1.38 -7.29
CA PRO A 20 8.86 -1.88 -6.16
C PRO A 20 8.76 -1.00 -4.92
N VAL A 21 8.69 0.32 -5.11
CA VAL A 21 8.53 1.28 -4.00
C VAL A 21 7.18 1.10 -3.33
N LEU A 22 6.12 0.96 -4.13
CA LEU A 22 4.75 0.77 -3.67
C LEU A 22 4.56 -0.58 -2.94
N ALA A 23 5.06 -1.66 -3.51
CA ALA A 23 5.02 -2.99 -2.88
C ALA A 23 5.85 -3.01 -1.58
N GLY A 24 7.07 -2.47 -1.61
CA GLY A 24 7.95 -2.44 -0.44
C GLY A 24 7.38 -1.62 0.72
N GLN A 25 6.83 -0.43 0.45
CA GLN A 25 6.34 0.47 1.49
C GLN A 25 5.00 0.01 2.08
N SER A 26 4.10 -0.49 1.24
CA SER A 26 2.85 -1.10 1.72
C SER A 26 3.15 -2.35 2.57
N GLY A 27 4.02 -3.25 2.12
CA GLY A 27 4.44 -4.43 2.88
C GLY A 27 5.04 -4.07 4.25
N ASN A 28 5.96 -3.10 4.30
CA ASN A 28 6.57 -2.65 5.54
C ASN A 28 5.57 -2.07 6.55
N THR A 29 4.64 -1.23 6.05
CA THR A 29 3.56 -0.64 6.89
C THR A 29 2.69 -1.74 7.50
N GLY A 30 2.35 -2.75 6.71
CA GLY A 30 1.56 -3.89 7.16
C GLY A 30 2.29 -4.74 8.19
N CYS A 31 3.57 -5.04 7.92
CA CYS A 31 4.42 -5.83 8.83
C CYS A 31 4.61 -5.11 10.17
N GLN A 32 4.70 -3.79 10.17
CA GLN A 32 4.75 -3.00 11.40
C GLN A 32 3.45 -3.13 12.19
N ALA A 33 2.29 -2.89 11.56
CA ALA A 33 0.99 -3.03 12.21
C ALA A 33 0.76 -4.46 12.73
N LEU A 34 1.20 -5.47 11.97
CA LEU A 34 1.21 -6.88 12.35
C LEU A 34 2.02 -7.12 13.61
N ALA A 35 3.27 -6.66 13.65
CA ALA A 35 4.17 -6.85 14.79
C ALA A 35 3.63 -6.19 16.05
N VAL A 36 3.10 -4.96 15.94
CA VAL A 36 2.47 -4.25 17.06
C VAL A 36 1.24 -5.01 17.57
N THR A 37 0.42 -5.54 16.67
CA THR A 37 -0.77 -6.31 17.02
C THR A 37 -0.42 -7.62 17.70
N LEU A 38 0.51 -8.40 17.14
CA LEU A 38 1.01 -9.64 17.74
C LEU A 38 1.57 -9.39 19.14
N ARG A 39 2.40 -8.36 19.30
CA ARG A 39 2.95 -7.96 20.60
C ARG A 39 1.85 -7.60 21.60
N GLY A 40 0.86 -6.81 21.19
CA GLY A 40 -0.27 -6.46 22.06
C GLY A 40 -1.12 -7.67 22.46
N MET A 41 -1.16 -8.71 21.63
CA MET A 41 -1.87 -9.96 21.94
C MET A 41 -1.07 -10.85 22.88
N THR A 42 0.24 -10.94 22.71
CA THR A 42 1.11 -11.79 23.55
C THR A 42 1.32 -11.20 24.94
N LEU A 43 1.45 -9.87 25.04
CA LEU A 43 1.60 -9.17 26.33
C LEU A 43 0.26 -8.94 27.05
N GLY A 44 -0.88 -9.32 26.47
CA GLY A 44 -2.20 -9.16 27.08
C GLY A 44 -2.72 -7.72 27.14
N GLU A 45 -2.09 -6.79 26.43
CA GLU A 45 -2.45 -5.36 26.39
C GLU A 45 -3.76 -5.10 25.61
N LEU A 46 -4.15 -6.03 24.73
CA LEU A 46 -5.36 -5.98 23.92
C LEU A 46 -6.62 -6.46 24.67
N LYS A 47 -7.07 -5.68 25.66
CA LYS A 47 -8.44 -5.81 26.22
C LYS A 47 -9.50 -5.49 25.15
N GLN A 48 -10.74 -5.97 25.33
CA GLN A 48 -11.81 -5.84 24.32
C GLN A 48 -12.07 -4.38 23.84
N GLY A 49 -11.86 -3.37 24.70
CA GLY A 49 -11.97 -1.95 24.33
C GLY A 49 -10.78 -1.40 23.52
N ASN A 50 -9.60 -1.99 23.62
CA ASN A 50 -8.38 -1.49 22.99
C ASN A 50 -8.22 -1.94 21.53
N ARG A 51 -8.97 -2.95 21.07
CA ARG A 51 -8.86 -3.49 19.70
C ARG A 51 -9.24 -2.46 18.64
N ARG A 52 -10.37 -1.77 18.82
CA ARG A 52 -10.79 -0.70 17.90
C ARG A 52 -9.77 0.44 17.89
N ARG A 53 -9.30 0.85 19.07
CA ARG A 53 -8.27 1.89 19.21
C ARG A 53 -6.98 1.52 18.47
N LEU A 54 -6.55 0.26 18.57
CA LEU A 54 -5.38 -0.24 17.84
C LEU A 54 -5.61 -0.16 16.32
N VAL A 55 -6.72 -0.69 15.81
CA VAL A 55 -7.02 -0.66 14.37
C VAL A 55 -7.06 0.77 13.85
N THR A 56 -7.74 1.70 14.55
CA THR A 56 -7.77 3.11 14.15
C THR A 56 -6.39 3.76 14.19
N LYS A 57 -5.58 3.44 15.21
CA LYS A 57 -4.20 3.95 15.33
C LYS A 57 -3.34 3.48 14.16
N GLU A 58 -3.33 2.19 13.85
CA GLU A 58 -2.51 1.64 12.76
C GLU A 58 -3.02 2.09 11.38
N THR A 59 -4.33 2.26 11.21
CA THR A 59 -4.90 2.86 9.99
C THR A 59 -4.45 4.32 9.83
N CYS A 60 -4.45 5.10 10.92
CA CYS A 60 -3.97 6.49 10.91
C CYS A 60 -2.46 6.58 10.64
N LEU A 61 -1.66 5.69 11.23
CA LEU A 61 -0.24 5.58 10.92
C LEU A 61 -0.01 5.20 9.46
N GLY A 62 -0.82 4.29 8.90
CA GLY A 62 -0.81 3.95 7.49
C GLY A 62 -1.16 5.14 6.59
N LEU A 63 -2.14 5.96 6.98
CA LEU A 63 -2.50 7.20 6.26
C LEU A 63 -1.35 8.22 6.28
N LEU A 64 -0.77 8.47 7.46
CA LEU A 64 0.33 9.42 7.63
C LEU A 64 1.57 8.97 6.85
N ASN A 65 1.97 7.70 7.02
CA ASN A 65 3.12 7.13 6.31
C ASN A 65 2.87 7.11 4.80
N GLY A 66 1.69 6.65 4.38
CA GLY A 66 1.27 6.64 2.98
C GLY A 66 1.25 8.02 2.35
N THR A 67 0.87 9.06 3.11
CA THR A 67 0.89 10.45 2.62
C THR A 67 2.32 10.97 2.48
N LEU A 68 3.17 10.79 3.50
CA LEU A 68 4.56 11.24 3.46
C LEU A 68 5.35 10.57 2.34
N VAL A 69 5.28 9.23 2.28
CA VAL A 69 5.94 8.43 1.25
C VAL A 69 5.28 8.62 -0.11
N GLY A 70 3.97 8.82 -0.15
CA GLY A 70 3.24 9.11 -1.38
C GLY A 70 3.69 10.43 -2.00
N VAL A 71 3.87 11.48 -1.20
CA VAL A 71 4.36 12.79 -1.69
C VAL A 71 5.77 12.64 -2.25
N THR A 72 6.66 11.91 -1.56
CA THR A 72 8.03 11.71 -2.05
C THR A 72 8.07 10.85 -3.31
N ALA A 73 7.24 9.81 -3.41
CA ALA A 73 7.11 8.98 -4.60
C ALA A 73 6.51 9.76 -5.78
N ALA A 74 5.49 10.58 -5.55
CA ALA A 74 4.89 11.43 -6.56
C ALA A 74 5.87 12.50 -7.07
N LEU A 75 6.66 13.10 -6.17
CA LEU A 75 7.73 14.02 -6.55
C LEU A 75 8.78 13.29 -7.40
N GLY A 76 9.18 12.09 -7.00
CA GLY A 76 10.07 11.24 -7.80
C GLY A 76 9.51 10.95 -9.20
N MET A 77 8.21 10.65 -9.30
CA MET A 77 7.54 10.40 -10.57
C MET A 77 7.45 11.65 -11.44
N TYR A 78 7.16 12.80 -10.84
CA TYR A 78 7.15 14.08 -11.53
C TYR A 78 8.55 14.44 -12.09
N LEU A 79 9.61 14.23 -11.29
CA LEU A 79 10.99 14.45 -11.74
C LEU A 79 11.37 13.48 -12.86
N TYR A 80 11.04 12.20 -12.71
CA TYR A 80 11.28 11.17 -13.75
C TYR A 80 10.62 11.55 -15.07
N THR A 81 9.33 11.90 -15.03
CA THR A 81 8.57 12.27 -16.23
C THR A 81 9.04 13.58 -16.87
N THR A 82 9.49 14.54 -16.05
CA THR A 82 10.08 15.80 -16.54
C THR A 82 11.39 15.55 -17.29
N ILE A 83 12.29 14.72 -16.74
CA ILE A 83 13.58 14.38 -17.37
C ILE A 83 13.37 13.63 -18.70
N HIS A 84 12.35 12.77 -18.77
CA HIS A 84 12.04 11.96 -19.94
C HIS A 84 11.02 12.60 -20.90
N HIS A 85 10.69 13.89 -20.72
CA HIS A 85 9.76 14.65 -21.57
C HIS A 85 8.37 13.99 -21.77
N HIS A 86 7.82 13.34 -20.75
CA HIS A 86 6.48 12.77 -20.80
C HIS A 86 5.41 13.87 -20.61
N GLU A 87 4.44 13.93 -21.53
CA GLU A 87 3.36 14.93 -21.52
C GLU A 87 2.41 14.83 -20.30
N ASN A 88 2.29 13.64 -19.69
CA ASN A 88 1.31 13.36 -18.62
C ASN A 88 1.93 13.25 -17.21
N GLY A 89 3.07 13.91 -16.96
CA GLY A 89 3.85 13.74 -15.73
C GLY A 89 3.09 14.03 -14.42
N LEU A 90 2.26 15.08 -14.39
CA LEU A 90 1.43 15.41 -13.22
C LEU A 90 0.39 14.33 -12.90
N MET A 91 -0.27 13.79 -13.92
CA MET A 91 -1.32 12.79 -13.74
C MET A 91 -0.73 11.45 -13.27
N LEU A 92 0.43 11.08 -13.81
CA LEU A 92 1.21 9.93 -13.36
C LEU A 92 1.65 10.07 -11.89
N ALA A 93 2.16 11.25 -11.50
CA ALA A 93 2.52 11.53 -10.11
C ALA A 93 1.31 11.43 -9.17
N LEU A 94 0.14 11.91 -9.60
CA LEU A 94 -1.11 11.81 -8.83
C LEU A 94 -1.56 10.35 -8.64
N VAL A 95 -1.46 9.51 -9.69
CA VAL A 95 -1.76 8.08 -9.59
C VAL A 95 -0.84 7.42 -8.56
N VAL A 96 0.47 7.67 -8.61
CA VAL A 96 1.44 7.12 -7.65
C VAL A 96 1.11 7.57 -6.22
N PHE A 97 0.79 8.85 -6.02
CA PHE A 97 0.39 9.40 -4.71
C PHE A 97 -0.82 8.66 -4.14
N LEU A 98 -1.92 8.63 -4.89
CA LEU A 98 -3.18 8.05 -4.44
C LEU A 98 -3.06 6.55 -4.20
N ALA A 99 -2.36 5.84 -5.09
CA ALA A 99 -2.12 4.42 -4.95
C ALA A 99 -1.29 4.11 -3.69
N MET A 100 -0.25 4.89 -3.40
CA MET A 100 0.58 4.73 -2.21
C MET A 100 -0.24 4.95 -0.92
N VAL A 101 -0.99 6.05 -0.85
CA VAL A 101 -1.83 6.37 0.30
C VAL A 101 -2.83 5.26 0.56
N ALA A 102 -3.59 4.86 -0.46
CA ALA A 102 -4.57 3.81 -0.34
C ALA A 102 -3.93 2.48 0.13
N SER A 103 -2.82 2.08 -0.51
CA SER A 103 -2.11 0.83 -0.20
C SER A 103 -1.60 0.78 1.23
N CYS A 104 -1.01 1.88 1.72
CA CYS A 104 -0.50 1.95 3.09
C CYS A 104 -1.63 1.95 4.13
N VAL A 105 -2.76 2.62 3.86
CA VAL A 105 -3.95 2.59 4.72
C VAL A 105 -4.51 1.18 4.82
N THR A 106 -4.72 0.52 3.68
CA THR A 106 -5.23 -0.85 3.64
C THR A 106 -4.26 -1.86 4.23
N SER A 107 -2.96 -1.61 4.11
CA SER A 107 -1.92 -2.45 4.68
C SER A 107 -1.87 -2.34 6.21
N GLY A 108 -1.89 -1.12 6.76
CA GLY A 108 -1.98 -0.90 8.21
C GLY A 108 -3.25 -1.51 8.81
N LEU A 109 -4.38 -1.37 8.10
CA LEU A 109 -5.63 -2.03 8.47
C LEU A 109 -5.51 -3.56 8.46
N SER A 110 -4.93 -4.13 7.41
CA SER A 110 -4.75 -5.59 7.26
C SER A 110 -3.80 -6.15 8.32
N GLY A 111 -2.68 -5.47 8.59
CA GLY A 111 -1.74 -5.85 9.64
C GLY A 111 -2.37 -5.88 11.04
N ALA A 112 -3.34 -5.01 11.30
CA ALA A 112 -4.09 -5.04 12.56
C ALA A 112 -5.22 -6.08 12.58
N LEU A 113 -5.94 -6.27 11.47
CA LEU A 113 -7.12 -7.15 11.43
C LEU A 113 -6.78 -8.63 11.28
N ILE A 114 -5.76 -8.98 10.48
CA ILE A 114 -5.42 -10.38 10.16
C ILE A 114 -5.10 -11.18 11.43
N PRO A 115 -4.24 -10.72 12.36
CA PRO A 115 -3.95 -11.47 13.59
C PRO A 115 -5.18 -11.64 14.48
N LEU A 116 -6.02 -10.60 14.56
CA LEU A 116 -7.24 -10.62 15.37
C LEU A 116 -8.27 -11.60 14.80
N ALA A 117 -8.39 -11.66 13.47
CA ALA A 117 -9.28 -12.58 12.77
C ALA A 117 -8.81 -14.03 12.94
N LEU A 118 -7.51 -14.30 12.71
CA LEU A 118 -6.94 -15.64 12.88
C LEU A 118 -7.10 -16.17 14.32
N LYS A 119 -6.83 -15.33 15.33
CA LYS A 119 -7.06 -15.69 16.73
C LYS A 119 -8.53 -16.02 17.02
N LYS A 120 -9.47 -15.32 16.39
CA LYS A 120 -10.91 -15.59 16.54
C LYS A 120 -11.34 -16.90 15.85
N LEU A 121 -10.64 -17.29 14.79
CA LEU A 121 -10.83 -18.56 14.08
C LEU A 121 -10.11 -19.75 14.75
N GLY A 122 -9.35 -19.52 15.83
CA GLY A 122 -8.62 -20.56 16.55
C GLY A 122 -7.26 -20.94 15.93
N ALA A 123 -6.81 -20.23 14.90
CA ALA A 123 -5.49 -20.40 14.30
C ALA A 123 -4.42 -19.63 15.08
N ASP A 124 -3.16 -20.05 14.98
CA ASP A 124 -2.02 -19.32 15.53
C ASP A 124 -1.68 -18.10 14.64
N PRO A 125 -1.91 -16.87 15.13
CA PRO A 125 -1.62 -15.67 14.36
C PRO A 125 -0.11 -15.45 14.15
N ALA A 126 0.79 -16.00 14.96
CA ALA A 126 2.22 -15.74 14.81
C ALA A 126 2.80 -16.37 13.53
N THR A 127 2.30 -17.55 13.16
CA THR A 127 2.78 -18.34 12.02
C THR A 127 2.08 -18.00 10.71
N ALA A 128 0.76 -17.81 10.73
CA ALA A 128 -0.01 -17.62 9.50
C ALA A 128 -0.11 -16.15 9.04
N SER A 129 -0.03 -15.18 9.96
CA SER A 129 -0.41 -13.80 9.61
C SER A 129 0.53 -13.14 8.61
N SER A 130 1.82 -13.49 8.58
CA SER A 130 2.78 -12.92 7.62
C SER A 130 2.40 -13.29 6.19
N ILE A 131 2.05 -14.57 5.93
CA ILE A 131 1.65 -15.04 4.60
C ILE A 131 0.39 -14.33 4.13
N PHE A 132 -0.66 -14.32 4.97
CA PHE A 132 -1.92 -13.64 4.63
C PHE A 132 -1.74 -12.15 4.42
N LEU A 133 -0.88 -11.52 5.23
CA LEU A 133 -0.58 -10.10 5.11
C LEU A 133 0.07 -9.80 3.77
N THR A 134 1.16 -10.47 3.40
CA THR A 134 1.89 -10.15 2.16
C THR A 134 0.99 -10.33 0.95
N THR A 135 0.20 -11.41 0.92
CA THR A 135 -0.78 -11.63 -0.15
C THR A 135 -1.84 -10.54 -0.20
N ALA A 136 -2.40 -10.13 0.95
CA ALA A 136 -3.37 -9.04 1.00
C ALA A 136 -2.76 -7.71 0.53
N THR A 137 -1.54 -7.40 0.95
CA THR A 137 -0.85 -6.17 0.55
C THR A 137 -0.50 -6.18 -0.93
N ASP A 138 -0.07 -7.30 -1.50
CA ASP A 138 0.24 -7.42 -2.92
C ASP A 138 -1.00 -7.20 -3.78
N ILE A 139 -2.11 -7.89 -3.45
CA ILE A 139 -3.38 -7.77 -4.18
C ILE A 139 -3.91 -6.34 -4.11
N VAL A 140 -3.94 -5.74 -2.93
CA VAL A 140 -4.49 -4.39 -2.78
C VAL A 140 -3.58 -3.34 -3.41
N SER A 141 -2.26 -3.48 -3.27
CA SER A 141 -1.32 -2.48 -3.75
C SER A 141 -1.22 -2.48 -5.28
N MET A 142 -1.02 -3.63 -5.92
CA MET A 142 -1.07 -3.73 -7.39
C MET A 142 -2.48 -3.46 -7.91
N GLY A 143 -3.53 -3.95 -7.24
CA GLY A 143 -4.91 -3.72 -7.63
C GLY A 143 -5.29 -2.24 -7.65
N MET A 144 -5.00 -1.50 -6.57
CA MET A 144 -5.26 -0.06 -6.49
C MET A 144 -4.44 0.72 -7.50
N PHE A 145 -3.17 0.34 -7.70
CA PHE A 145 -2.31 0.98 -8.68
C PHE A 145 -2.82 0.82 -10.11
N LEU A 146 -3.13 -0.41 -10.53
CA LEU A 146 -3.65 -0.70 -11.86
C LEU A 146 -5.04 -0.07 -12.07
N TRP A 147 -5.90 -0.12 -11.06
CA TRP A 147 -7.23 0.48 -11.13
C TRP A 147 -7.15 2.00 -11.31
N LEU A 148 -6.31 2.70 -10.52
CA LEU A 148 -6.12 4.15 -10.65
C LEU A 148 -5.45 4.52 -11.98
N ALA A 149 -4.45 3.76 -12.43
CA ALA A 149 -3.83 3.98 -13.73
C ALA A 149 -4.85 3.83 -14.87
N THR A 150 -5.74 2.85 -14.77
CA THR A 150 -6.79 2.64 -15.78
C THR A 150 -7.83 3.75 -15.78
N VAL A 151 -8.30 4.19 -14.62
CA VAL A 151 -9.38 5.19 -14.54
C VAL A 151 -8.90 6.61 -14.86
N LEU A 152 -7.65 6.94 -14.52
CA LEU A 152 -7.15 8.31 -14.63
C LEU A 152 -6.30 8.56 -15.88
N ILE A 153 -5.73 7.53 -16.51
CA ILE A 153 -4.74 7.70 -17.59
C ILE A 153 -5.15 7.02 -18.90
N LEU A 154 -5.76 5.83 -18.82
CA LEU A 154 -6.19 5.04 -19.98
C LEU A 154 -7.64 5.34 -20.37
#